data_AF-A0A938ANH1-F1
#
_entry.id   AF-A0A938ANH1-F1
#
_cell.length_a   1.000
_cell.length_b   1.000
_cell.length_c   1.000
_cell.angle_alpha   90.00
_cell.angle_beta   90.00
_cell.angle_gamma   90.00
#
_symmetry.space_group_name_H-M   'P 1'
#
loop_
_entity.id
_entity.type
_entity.pdbx_description
1 polymer ?
#
loop_
_entity_poly.entity_id
_entity_poly.type
_entity_poly.pdbx_seq_one_letter_code
_entity_poly.pdbx_strand_id
1 'polypeptide(L)'
;VRMQAAMQAFVDNSLSKTCNFPEGATEEDVARAYLLAWETGCKGLTVYVTGSRQKVVLETKATAEKKAPARVPDTAQLQMWMEGKQPRPQRLEGCTYQISTPVGKAFVTVNQSLEGQPFEVFITTAKAGSETAAVSEAIGRLISYVLRIASPVPPRERLAETVRQLAGIGGGRPLGFGPNRVLSLPDGLARALAEYLGQTPGTPLVLAEPEAQPLIPVRIGDLCPDCGAAAVVNEEGCRKCYACGYSEC
;
A
#
# COMPACT_ATOMS: atom_id res chain seq x y z
N VAL A 1 20.47 34.97 -17.18
CA VAL A 1 20.12 35.12 -18.62
C VAL A 1 21.33 35.09 -19.53
N ARG A 2 22.25 36.08 -19.49
CA ARG A 2 23.42 36.13 -20.42
C ARG A 2 24.24 34.84 -20.52
N MET A 3 24.43 34.14 -19.40
CA MET A 3 25.10 32.83 -19.39
C MET A 3 24.36 31.78 -20.24
N GLN A 4 23.03 31.70 -20.10
CA GLN A 4 22.21 30.79 -20.90
C GLN A 4 22.26 31.18 -22.38
N ALA A 5 22.24 32.48 -22.69
CA ALA A 5 22.33 32.98 -24.06
C ALA A 5 23.66 32.60 -24.74
N ALA A 6 24.78 32.76 -24.02
CA ALA A 6 26.11 32.39 -24.53
C ALA A 6 26.18 30.90 -24.90
N MET A 7 25.54 30.03 -24.12
CA MET A 7 25.45 28.60 -24.42
C MET A 7 24.44 28.30 -25.54
N GLN A 8 23.30 29.00 -25.56
CA GLN A 8 22.22 28.78 -26.52
C GLN A 8 22.65 29.00 -27.98
N ALA A 9 23.65 29.87 -28.22
CA ALA A 9 24.23 30.12 -29.54
C ALA A 9 24.82 28.86 -30.20
N PHE A 10 25.22 27.86 -29.41
CA PHE A 10 25.82 26.61 -29.89
C PHE A 10 24.88 25.41 -29.76
N VAL A 11 23.61 25.62 -29.41
CA VAL A 11 22.64 24.56 -29.19
C VAL A 11 21.43 24.76 -30.10
N ASP A 12 21.19 23.79 -30.97
CA ASP A 12 20.08 23.71 -31.93
C ASP A 12 18.71 23.52 -31.25
N ASN A 13 18.68 22.80 -30.14
CA ASN A 13 17.54 22.61 -29.25
C ASN A 13 17.49 23.69 -28.14
N SER A 14 16.48 23.63 -27.28
CA SER A 14 16.32 24.58 -26.16
C SER A 14 17.11 24.16 -24.91
N LEU A 15 17.60 25.15 -24.15
CA LEU A 15 18.25 24.93 -22.86
C LEU A 15 17.27 25.08 -21.69
N SER A 16 17.12 24.04 -20.87
CA SER A 16 16.31 24.07 -19.65
C SER A 16 17.12 24.61 -18.48
N LYS A 17 17.05 25.93 -18.25
CA LYS A 17 17.73 26.59 -17.13
C LYS A 17 16.80 27.55 -16.40
N THR A 18 16.75 27.39 -15.08
CA THR A 18 16.03 28.30 -14.18
C THR A 18 16.88 29.51 -13.81
N CYS A 19 16.33 30.71 -13.97
CA CYS A 19 16.83 31.97 -13.45
C CYS A 19 16.19 32.25 -12.08
N ASN A 20 16.98 32.12 -11.02
CA ASN A 20 16.50 32.35 -9.66
C ASN A 20 16.58 33.84 -9.30
N PHE A 21 15.50 34.38 -8.76
CA PHE A 21 15.38 35.73 -8.25
C PHE A 21 15.34 35.73 -6.71
N PRO A 22 15.85 36.79 -6.06
CA PRO A 22 15.72 36.96 -4.62
C PRO A 22 14.26 37.18 -4.20
N GLU A 23 14.01 37.06 -2.89
CA GLU A 23 12.72 37.41 -2.30
C GLU A 23 12.46 38.91 -2.45
N GLY A 24 11.25 39.29 -2.85
CA GLY A 24 10.88 40.69 -3.12
C GLY A 24 11.18 41.18 -4.54
N ALA A 25 11.62 40.31 -5.45
CA ALA A 25 11.69 40.66 -6.87
C ALA A 25 10.29 41.03 -7.42
N THR A 26 10.23 42.12 -8.17
CA THR A 26 9.00 42.69 -8.71
C THR A 26 8.60 42.03 -10.03
N GLU A 27 7.37 42.25 -10.47
CA GLU A 27 6.91 41.79 -11.79
C GLU A 27 7.73 42.43 -12.92
N GLU A 28 8.14 43.69 -12.76
CA GLU A 28 9.00 44.40 -13.70
C GLU A 28 10.40 43.77 -13.79
N ASP A 29 10.95 43.26 -12.67
CA ASP A 29 12.22 42.53 -12.67
C ASP A 29 12.16 41.26 -13.52
N VAL A 30 11.07 40.52 -13.37
CA VAL A 30 10.81 39.30 -14.12
C VAL A 30 10.56 39.61 -15.60
N ALA A 31 9.79 40.65 -15.90
CA ALA A 31 9.53 41.10 -17.26
C ALA A 31 10.82 41.48 -17.99
N ARG A 32 11.72 42.24 -17.33
CA ARG A 32 13.05 42.56 -17.86
C ARG A 32 13.89 41.32 -18.15
N ALA A 33 13.77 40.28 -17.32
CA ALA A 33 14.48 39.02 -17.53
C ALA A 33 14.01 38.30 -18.81
N TYR A 34 12.70 38.29 -19.04
CA TYR A 34 12.11 37.72 -20.26
C TYR A 34 12.48 38.53 -21.50
N LEU A 35 12.40 39.87 -21.44
CA LEU A 35 12.82 40.74 -22.52
C LEU A 35 14.30 40.54 -22.86
N LEU A 36 15.17 40.52 -21.85
CA LEU A 36 16.59 40.25 -22.05
C LEU A 36 16.84 38.86 -22.66
N ALA A 37 16.07 37.83 -22.27
CA ALA A 37 16.21 36.50 -22.85
C ALA A 37 15.81 36.49 -24.34
N TRP A 38 14.74 37.20 -24.69
CA TRP A 38 14.30 37.36 -26.07
C TRP A 38 15.34 38.13 -26.92
N GLU A 39 15.81 39.28 -26.43
CA GLU A 39 16.84 40.10 -27.09
C GLU A 39 18.15 39.34 -27.32
N THR A 40 18.51 38.45 -26.40
CA THR A 40 19.75 37.65 -26.48
C THR A 40 19.58 36.31 -27.19
N GLY A 41 18.42 36.04 -27.80
CA GLY A 41 18.17 34.84 -28.62
C GLY A 41 17.96 33.55 -27.83
N CYS A 42 17.58 33.64 -26.54
CA CYS A 42 17.21 32.47 -25.76
C CYS A 42 15.87 31.90 -26.25
N LYS A 43 15.80 30.58 -26.45
CA LYS A 43 14.59 29.88 -26.93
C LYS A 43 13.54 29.64 -25.85
N GLY A 44 13.89 29.86 -24.59
CA GLY A 44 13.00 29.75 -23.44
C GLY A 44 13.70 30.20 -22.16
N LEU A 45 12.92 30.60 -21.17
CA LEU A 45 13.43 31.00 -19.86
C LEU A 45 12.47 30.51 -18.77
N THR A 46 13.01 29.76 -17.81
CA THR A 46 12.27 29.42 -16.58
C THR A 46 12.69 30.39 -15.50
N VAL A 47 11.73 31.01 -14.80
CA VAL A 47 12.00 31.93 -13.69
C VAL A 47 11.51 31.31 -12.39
N TYR A 48 12.27 31.50 -11.32
CA TYR A 48 11.85 31.15 -9.97
C TYR A 48 12.17 32.30 -9.02
N VAL A 49 11.15 32.87 -8.40
CA VAL A 49 11.33 33.90 -7.37
C VAL A 49 11.36 33.24 -6.00
N THR A 50 12.41 33.50 -5.22
CA THR A 50 12.54 32.96 -3.87
C THR A 50 11.36 33.42 -3.02
N GLY A 51 10.73 32.50 -2.28
CA GLY A 51 9.53 32.79 -1.49
C GLY A 51 8.20 32.71 -2.26
N SER A 52 8.20 32.63 -3.60
CA SER A 52 6.97 32.54 -4.42
C SER A 52 6.12 31.27 -4.20
N ARG A 53 6.73 30.22 -3.63
CA ARG A 53 6.03 28.98 -3.26
C ARG A 53 6.01 28.82 -1.75
N GLN A 54 4.88 28.32 -1.23
CA GLN A 54 4.71 28.05 0.21
C GLN A 54 5.66 26.96 0.71
N LYS A 55 5.90 25.92 -0.11
CA LYS A 55 6.77 24.79 0.21
C LYS A 55 7.92 24.71 -0.81
N VAL A 56 9.15 24.85 -0.33
CA VAL A 56 10.36 24.77 -1.15
C VAL A 56 11.18 23.60 -0.63
N VAL A 57 11.53 22.67 -1.52
CA VAL A 57 12.16 21.38 -1.15
C VAL A 57 13.63 21.56 -0.74
N LEU A 58 14.25 22.67 -1.13
CA LEU A 58 15.64 23.04 -0.85
C LEU A 58 15.70 24.53 -0.50
N GLU A 59 15.44 24.89 0.75
CA GLU A 59 15.67 26.25 1.26
C GLU A 59 17.07 26.34 1.88
N THR A 60 17.74 27.47 1.68
CA THR A 60 18.92 27.81 2.48
C THR A 60 18.48 28.06 3.93
N LYS A 61 19.32 27.71 4.92
CA LYS A 61 19.00 27.87 6.36
C LYS A 61 18.48 29.28 6.70
N ALA A 62 19.03 30.31 6.07
CA ALA A 62 18.64 31.70 6.26
C ALA A 62 17.22 32.06 5.79
N THR A 63 16.65 31.31 4.83
CA THR A 63 15.30 31.53 4.30
C THR A 63 14.25 30.77 5.12
N ALA A 64 14.61 29.58 5.62
CA ALA A 64 13.76 28.76 6.49
C ALA A 64 13.47 29.44 7.85
N GLU A 65 14.44 30.17 8.40
CA GLU A 65 14.30 30.84 9.70
C GLU A 65 13.39 32.08 9.66
N LYS A 66 13.26 32.76 8.51
CA LYS A 66 12.45 33.98 8.37
C LYS A 66 10.96 33.73 8.13
N LYS A 67 10.58 32.52 7.73
CA LYS A 67 9.22 32.17 7.29
C LYS A 67 8.34 31.59 8.40
N ALA A 68 8.72 31.73 9.67
CA ALA A 68 7.98 31.16 10.79
C ALA A 68 6.99 32.17 11.41
N PRO A 69 5.69 32.15 11.06
CA PRO A 69 4.65 32.46 12.03
C PRO A 69 4.30 31.22 12.86
N ALA A 70 3.69 31.48 14.01
CA ALA A 70 3.44 30.58 15.12
C ALA A 70 2.83 29.21 14.75
N ARG A 71 3.34 28.20 15.45
CA ARG A 71 2.89 26.80 15.51
C ARG A 71 1.36 26.64 15.47
N VAL A 72 0.90 25.90 14.48
CA VAL A 72 -0.27 25.01 14.59
C VAL A 72 0.26 23.60 14.35
N PRO A 73 0.08 22.64 15.29
CA PRO A 73 0.61 21.29 15.10
C PRO A 73 -0.42 20.49 14.30
N ASP A 74 -0.31 20.49 12.97
CA ASP A 74 -0.92 19.41 12.19
C ASP A 74 -0.16 19.10 10.91
N THR A 75 -0.08 17.80 10.63
CA THR A 75 0.70 17.09 9.60
C THR A 75 2.22 17.09 9.82
N ALA A 76 2.65 16.04 10.55
CA ALA A 76 4.03 15.59 10.60
C ALA A 76 4.64 15.59 9.20
N GLN A 77 5.68 16.41 8.99
CA GLN A 77 6.55 16.25 7.84
C GLN A 77 7.10 14.83 7.87
N LEU A 78 6.72 14.02 6.88
CA LEU A 78 7.29 12.70 6.65
C LEU A 78 8.80 12.83 6.60
N GLN A 79 9.48 12.47 7.69
CA GLN A 79 10.92 12.24 7.66
C GLN A 79 11.12 11.01 6.75
N MET A 80 11.35 11.26 5.46
CA MET A 80 11.96 10.26 4.60
C MET A 80 13.29 9.89 5.23
N TRP A 81 13.39 8.70 5.82
CA TRP A 81 14.70 8.18 6.20
C TRP A 81 15.52 8.00 4.94
N MET A 82 16.73 8.56 4.97
CA MET A 82 17.73 8.38 3.92
C MET A 82 18.23 6.92 3.87
N GLU A 83 17.98 6.15 4.93
CA GLU A 83 18.14 4.71 4.98
C GLU A 83 16.80 4.05 4.63
N GLY A 84 16.78 3.18 3.61
CA GLY A 84 15.54 2.62 3.05
C GLY A 84 14.64 1.82 4.00
N LYS A 85 15.04 1.64 5.28
CA LYS A 85 14.31 0.87 6.29
C LYS A 85 14.57 1.38 7.70
N GLN A 86 13.53 1.48 8.52
CA GLN A 86 13.64 1.82 9.94
C GLN A 86 14.57 0.84 10.69
N PRO A 87 15.57 1.32 11.45
CA PRO A 87 16.26 0.46 12.40
C PRO A 87 15.29 -0.08 13.45
N ARG A 88 15.49 -1.33 13.89
CA ARG A 88 14.63 -1.98 14.88
C ARG A 88 15.09 -1.61 16.30
N PRO A 89 14.24 -1.02 17.15
CA PRO A 89 14.54 -0.81 18.56
C PRO A 89 14.74 -2.14 19.31
N GLN A 90 15.43 -2.11 20.46
CA GLN A 90 15.64 -3.32 21.28
C GLN A 90 14.34 -3.85 21.88
N ARG A 91 13.42 -2.96 22.30
CA ARG A 91 12.12 -3.29 22.88
C ARG A 91 11.01 -2.56 22.13
N LEU A 92 9.93 -3.26 21.86
CA LEU A 92 8.68 -2.73 21.29
C LEU A 92 7.51 -3.23 22.15
N GLU A 93 6.44 -2.45 22.16
CA GLU A 93 5.18 -2.84 22.81
C GLU A 93 4.21 -3.34 21.75
N GLY A 94 3.35 -4.29 22.10
CA GLY A 94 2.48 -4.94 21.13
C GLY A 94 1.34 -5.70 21.77
N CYS A 95 0.46 -6.18 20.91
CA CYS A 95 -0.70 -6.99 21.29
C CYS A 95 -0.77 -8.23 20.42
N THR A 96 -1.31 -9.31 20.97
CA THR A 96 -1.43 -10.60 20.27
C THR A 96 -2.89 -10.99 20.18
N TYR A 97 -3.35 -11.20 18.94
CA TYR A 97 -4.70 -11.66 18.62
C TYR A 97 -4.67 -13.16 18.36
N GLN A 98 -5.58 -13.89 18.97
CA GLN A 98 -5.79 -15.31 18.67
C GLN A 98 -6.93 -15.45 17.67
N ILE A 99 -6.66 -16.10 16.54
CA ILE A 99 -7.69 -16.40 15.54
C ILE A 99 -7.77 -17.89 15.25
N SER A 100 -8.97 -18.36 14.95
CA SER A 100 -9.19 -19.72 14.44
C SER A 100 -9.23 -19.68 12.92
N THR A 101 -8.36 -20.47 12.27
CA THR A 101 -8.32 -20.59 10.81
C THR A 101 -8.52 -22.04 10.39
N PRO A 102 -8.84 -22.31 9.12
CA PRO A 102 -8.95 -23.68 8.61
C PRO A 102 -7.72 -24.55 8.80
N VAL A 103 -6.53 -23.95 8.89
CA VAL A 103 -5.25 -24.65 9.04
C VAL A 103 -4.81 -24.78 10.51
N GLY A 104 -5.63 -24.29 11.45
CA GLY A 104 -5.41 -24.34 12.89
C GLY A 104 -5.51 -22.96 13.55
N LYS A 105 -5.22 -22.92 14.85
CA LYS A 105 -5.12 -21.64 15.59
C LYS A 105 -3.88 -20.88 15.13
N ALA A 106 -4.04 -19.58 14.91
CA ALA A 106 -2.96 -18.67 14.61
C ALA A 106 -2.95 -17.52 15.63
N PHE A 107 -1.75 -17.12 16.03
CA PHE A 107 -1.50 -15.98 16.90
C PHE A 107 -0.84 -14.89 16.07
N VAL A 108 -1.48 -13.73 16.00
CA VAL A 108 -1.00 -12.57 15.24
C VAL A 108 -0.56 -11.52 16.24
N THR A 109 0.74 -11.26 16.30
CA THR A 109 1.31 -10.24 17.19
C THR A 109 1.63 -9.00 16.38
N VAL A 110 1.04 -7.87 16.75
CA VAL A 110 1.30 -6.55 16.15
C VAL A 110 2.06 -5.70 17.16
N ASN A 111 3.30 -5.36 16.82
CA ASN A 111 4.15 -4.48 17.61
C ASN A 111 4.08 -3.05 17.07
N GLN A 112 4.19 -2.08 17.98
CA GLN A 112 4.09 -0.66 17.71
C GLN A 112 5.43 0.03 17.97
N SER A 113 5.69 1.05 17.17
CA SER A 113 6.77 2.01 17.39
C SER A 113 6.52 2.86 18.64
N LEU A 114 7.51 3.63 19.08
CA LEU A 114 7.39 4.57 20.19
C LEU A 114 6.33 5.66 19.94
N GLU A 115 5.95 5.87 18.68
CA GLU A 115 4.94 6.85 18.25
C GLU A 115 3.54 6.22 18.08
N GLY A 116 3.35 4.96 18.51
CA GLY A 116 2.06 4.25 18.41
C GLY A 116 1.70 3.75 17.00
N GLN A 117 2.59 3.93 16.02
CA GLN A 117 2.41 3.40 14.66
C GLN A 117 2.74 1.90 14.60
N PRO A 118 2.03 1.08 13.78
CA PRO A 118 2.40 -0.33 13.59
C PRO A 118 3.78 -0.45 12.98
N PHE A 119 4.59 -1.36 13.54
CA PHE A 119 6.01 -1.49 13.21
C PHE A 119 6.38 -2.86 12.65
N GLU A 120 5.89 -3.94 13.25
CA GLU A 120 6.13 -5.30 12.77
C GLU A 120 4.97 -6.23 13.15
N VAL A 121 4.78 -7.28 12.36
CA VAL A 121 3.74 -8.29 12.53
C VAL A 121 4.38 -9.67 12.53
N PHE A 122 4.09 -10.46 13.55
CA PHE A 122 4.48 -11.87 13.64
C PHE A 122 3.25 -12.75 13.58
N ILE A 123 3.39 -13.89 12.92
CA ILE A 123 2.34 -14.88 12.78
C ILE A 123 2.90 -16.20 13.30
N THR A 124 2.26 -16.74 14.33
CA THR A 124 2.61 -18.04 14.90
C THR A 124 1.42 -18.98 14.74
N THR A 125 1.58 -20.01 13.92
CA THR A 125 0.56 -21.06 13.75
C THR A 125 0.84 -22.25 14.64
N ALA A 126 -0.20 -22.91 15.14
CA ALA A 126 -0.09 -24.03 16.09
C ALA A 126 0.73 -25.25 15.59
N LYS A 127 0.90 -25.42 14.27
CA LYS A 127 1.68 -26.53 13.68
C LYS A 127 3.10 -26.07 13.35
N ALA A 128 3.94 -25.92 14.37
CA ALA A 128 5.36 -25.57 14.20
C ALA A 128 6.05 -26.57 13.26
N GLY A 129 6.93 -26.08 12.38
CA GLY A 129 7.66 -26.90 11.40
C GLY A 129 6.86 -27.37 10.18
N SER A 130 5.59 -26.95 10.04
CA SER A 130 4.80 -27.21 8.83
C SER A 130 5.09 -26.19 7.71
N GLU A 131 4.76 -26.55 6.47
CA GLU A 131 4.77 -25.60 5.35
C GLU A 131 3.89 -24.38 5.63
N THR A 132 2.75 -24.58 6.30
CA THR A 132 1.89 -23.49 6.75
C THR A 132 2.62 -22.54 7.70
N ALA A 133 3.45 -23.04 8.62
CA ALA A 133 4.24 -22.20 9.51
C ALA A 133 5.30 -21.41 8.74
N ALA A 134 5.98 -22.04 7.77
CA ALA A 134 6.97 -21.36 6.91
C ALA A 134 6.34 -20.23 6.07
N VAL A 135 5.18 -20.50 5.45
CA VAL A 135 4.44 -19.49 4.68
C VAL A 135 3.92 -18.38 5.60
N SER A 136 3.45 -18.72 6.80
CA SER A 136 3.02 -17.72 7.81
C SER A 136 4.17 -16.80 8.22
N GLU A 137 5.36 -17.35 8.45
CA GLU A 137 6.55 -16.57 8.76
C GLU A 137 6.92 -15.65 7.60
N ALA A 138 6.90 -16.17 6.37
CA ALA A 138 7.17 -15.39 5.17
C ALA A 138 6.20 -14.19 5.04
N ILE A 139 4.90 -14.41 5.21
CA ILE A 139 3.88 -13.35 5.19
C ILE A 139 4.16 -12.31 6.29
N GLY A 140 4.40 -12.75 7.54
CA GLY A 140 4.70 -11.84 8.65
C GLY A 140 5.94 -10.97 8.39
N ARG A 141 7.00 -11.57 7.82
CA ARG A 141 8.24 -10.85 7.44
C ARG A 141 8.00 -9.84 6.33
N LEU A 142 7.19 -10.18 5.33
CA LEU A 142 6.83 -9.27 4.24
C LEU A 142 5.99 -8.09 4.74
N ILE A 143 4.98 -8.34 5.56
CA ILE A 143 4.17 -7.27 6.17
C ILE A 143 5.05 -6.36 7.03
N SER A 144 5.90 -6.95 7.88
CA SER A 144 6.86 -6.20 8.70
C SER A 144 7.84 -5.37 7.86
N TYR A 145 8.23 -5.87 6.69
CA TYR A 145 9.06 -5.12 5.75
C TYR A 145 8.29 -3.93 5.19
N VAL A 146 7.07 -4.16 4.69
CA VAL A 146 6.19 -3.11 4.17
C VAL A 146 5.94 -2.00 5.18
N LEU A 147 5.86 -2.30 6.48
CA LEU A 147 5.70 -1.28 7.53
C LEU A 147 6.98 -0.48 7.81
N ARG A 148 8.16 -1.08 7.62
CA ARG A 148 9.45 -0.49 7.99
C ARG A 148 10.17 0.23 6.87
N ILE A 149 9.82 -0.02 5.61
CA ILE A 149 10.45 0.70 4.49
C ILE A 149 10.12 2.19 4.53
N ALA A 150 11.06 3.01 4.04
CA ALA A 150 10.82 4.43 3.83
C ALA A 150 9.69 4.59 2.80
N SER A 151 8.61 5.26 3.18
CA SER A 151 7.44 5.47 2.33
C SER A 151 6.79 6.80 2.66
N PRO A 152 6.24 7.53 1.66
CA PRO A 152 5.40 8.69 1.92
C PRO A 152 4.05 8.30 2.55
N VAL A 153 3.70 7.01 2.58
CA VAL A 153 2.45 6.51 3.16
C VAL A 153 2.69 6.11 4.63
N PRO A 154 1.91 6.62 5.59
CA PRO A 154 2.03 6.24 7.00
C PRO A 154 1.93 4.72 7.22
N PRO A 155 2.65 4.14 8.22
CA PRO A 155 2.59 2.70 8.50
C PRO A 155 1.17 2.17 8.72
N ARG A 156 0.32 2.93 9.42
CA ARG A 156 -1.08 2.56 9.66
C ARG A 156 -1.91 2.43 8.36
N GLU A 157 -1.69 3.32 7.40
CA GLU A 157 -2.36 3.25 6.08
C GLU A 157 -1.82 2.09 5.23
N ARG A 158 -0.51 1.83 5.29
CA ARG A 158 0.10 0.66 4.65
C ARG A 158 -0.45 -0.65 5.22
N LEU A 159 -0.69 -0.70 6.52
CA LEU A 159 -1.34 -1.85 7.16
C LEU A 159 -2.80 -2.00 6.70
N ALA A 160 -3.53 -0.90 6.55
CA ALA A 160 -4.91 -0.92 6.04
C ALA A 160 -4.98 -1.42 4.59
N GLU A 161 -4.03 -1.05 3.72
CA GLU A 161 -3.91 -1.63 2.38
C GLU A 161 -3.60 -3.13 2.46
N THR A 162 -2.68 -3.53 3.32
CA THR A 162 -2.36 -4.96 3.54
C THR A 162 -3.60 -5.76 3.96
N VAL A 163 -4.43 -5.22 4.86
CA VAL A 163 -5.72 -5.81 5.24
C VAL A 163 -6.62 -5.98 4.03
N ARG A 164 -6.77 -4.95 3.19
CA ARG A 164 -7.61 -5.02 1.98
C ARG A 164 -7.14 -6.08 0.99
N GLN A 165 -5.83 -6.27 0.84
CA GLN A 165 -5.27 -7.28 -0.05
C GLN A 165 -5.45 -8.72 0.48
N LEU A 166 -5.46 -8.90 1.80
CA LEU A 166 -5.58 -10.22 2.43
C LEU A 166 -7.04 -10.65 2.65
N ALA A 167 -7.94 -9.68 2.86
CA ALA A 167 -9.35 -9.93 3.11
C ALA A 167 -10.01 -10.64 1.91
N GLY A 168 -10.78 -11.69 2.17
CA GLY A 168 -11.49 -12.43 1.14
C GLY A 168 -10.66 -13.50 0.41
N ILE A 169 -9.35 -13.63 0.68
CA ILE A 169 -8.54 -14.71 0.12
C ILE A 169 -9.12 -16.05 0.58
N GLY A 170 -9.63 -16.84 -0.37
CA GLY A 170 -10.25 -18.14 -0.13
C GLY A 170 -9.25 -19.29 -0.01
N GLY A 171 -9.64 -20.33 0.72
CA GLY A 171 -8.98 -21.63 0.73
C GLY A 171 -10.00 -22.76 0.50
N GLY A 172 -9.52 -23.97 0.22
CA GLY A 172 -10.39 -25.10 -0.13
C GLY A 172 -11.33 -25.58 0.98
N ARG A 173 -11.10 -25.17 2.25
CA ARG A 173 -11.97 -25.49 3.38
C ARG A 173 -12.15 -24.26 4.26
N PRO A 174 -13.26 -23.54 4.20
CA PRO A 174 -13.53 -22.44 5.11
C PRO A 174 -13.87 -22.92 6.52
N LEU A 175 -13.71 -22.05 7.52
CA LEU A 175 -14.07 -22.31 8.91
C LEU A 175 -15.20 -21.38 9.37
N GLY A 176 -16.25 -21.95 9.96
CA GLY A 176 -17.40 -21.21 10.50
C GLY A 176 -18.48 -20.89 9.47
N PHE A 177 -19.48 -20.12 9.89
CA PHE A 177 -20.68 -19.81 9.12
C PHE A 177 -21.04 -18.32 9.18
N GLY A 178 -21.78 -17.84 8.17
CA GLY A 178 -22.28 -16.47 8.11
C GLY A 178 -21.17 -15.41 7.98
N PRO A 179 -21.41 -14.17 8.43
CA PRO A 179 -20.46 -13.05 8.25
C PRO A 179 -19.13 -13.24 8.98
N ASN A 180 -19.08 -14.14 9.98
CA ASN A 180 -17.88 -14.43 10.75
C ASN A 180 -17.10 -15.66 10.21
N ARG A 181 -17.47 -16.22 9.06
CA ARG A 181 -16.77 -17.37 8.44
C ARG A 181 -15.38 -16.97 7.94
N VAL A 182 -14.32 -17.59 8.45
CA VAL A 182 -12.93 -17.37 8.01
C VAL A 182 -12.62 -18.25 6.80
N LEU A 183 -12.20 -17.64 5.69
CA LEU A 183 -12.03 -18.35 4.42
C LEU A 183 -10.68 -19.08 4.31
N SER A 184 -9.63 -18.51 4.90
CA SER A 184 -8.27 -19.02 4.86
C SER A 184 -7.43 -18.41 5.98
N LEU A 185 -6.14 -18.79 6.07
CA LEU A 185 -5.19 -18.15 6.97
C LEU A 185 -4.99 -16.65 6.65
N PRO A 186 -4.73 -16.24 5.39
CA PRO A 186 -4.69 -14.82 5.00
C PRO A 186 -5.96 -14.03 5.36
N ASP A 187 -7.15 -14.58 5.10
CA ASP A 187 -8.42 -13.92 5.44
C ASP A 187 -8.56 -13.76 6.96
N GLY A 188 -8.16 -14.77 7.72
CA GLY A 188 -8.10 -14.69 9.18
C GLY A 188 -7.13 -13.61 9.67
N LEU A 189 -5.93 -13.54 9.08
CA LEU A 189 -4.93 -12.52 9.38
C LEU A 189 -5.47 -11.11 9.10
N ALA A 190 -6.19 -10.93 8.00
CA ALA A 190 -6.83 -9.65 7.67
C ALA A 190 -7.77 -9.19 8.78
N ARG A 191 -8.53 -10.09 9.41
CA ARG A 191 -9.43 -9.77 10.52
C ARG A 191 -8.69 -9.33 11.78
N ALA A 192 -7.64 -10.05 12.16
CA ALA A 192 -6.81 -9.67 13.30
C ALA A 192 -6.19 -8.28 13.12
N LEU A 193 -5.71 -8.00 11.90
CA LEU A 193 -5.12 -6.70 11.57
C LEU A 193 -6.18 -5.59 11.45
N ALA A 194 -7.38 -5.89 10.95
CA ALA A 194 -8.51 -4.96 10.96
C ALA A 194 -8.94 -4.59 12.38
N GLU A 195 -9.01 -5.59 13.27
CA GLU A 195 -9.32 -5.40 14.69
C GLU A 195 -8.28 -4.49 15.36
N TYR A 196 -6.99 -4.71 15.10
CA TYR A 196 -5.92 -3.81 15.55
C TYR A 196 -6.10 -2.37 15.06
N LEU A 197 -6.59 -2.19 13.82
CA LEU A 197 -6.88 -0.87 13.26
C LEU A 197 -8.15 -0.24 13.82
N GLY A 198 -8.91 -0.93 14.68
CA GLY A 198 -10.23 -0.48 15.14
C GLY A 198 -11.26 -0.43 14.00
N GLN A 199 -11.01 -1.19 12.93
CA GLN A 199 -11.94 -1.34 11.83
C GLN A 199 -12.81 -2.57 12.11
N THR A 200 -14.12 -2.44 11.94
CA THR A 200 -14.96 -3.63 11.78
C THR A 200 -14.44 -4.43 10.59
N PRO A 201 -14.25 -5.76 10.70
CA PRO A 201 -13.76 -6.57 9.60
C PRO A 201 -14.60 -6.26 8.37
N GLY A 202 -13.95 -5.69 7.36
CA GLY A 202 -14.63 -5.11 6.22
C GLY A 202 -15.59 -6.14 5.62
N THR A 203 -16.79 -5.68 5.30
CA THR A 203 -17.65 -6.34 4.33
C THR A 203 -16.75 -6.81 3.19
N PRO A 204 -16.76 -8.11 2.81
CA PRO A 204 -15.91 -8.58 1.73
C PRO A 204 -16.07 -7.62 0.55
N LEU A 205 -14.95 -7.24 -0.07
CA LEU A 205 -15.00 -6.63 -1.40
C LEU A 205 -15.81 -7.61 -2.23
N VAL A 206 -17.05 -7.24 -2.54
CA VAL A 206 -17.86 -7.93 -3.52
C VAL A 206 -17.10 -7.72 -4.82
N LEU A 207 -16.19 -8.65 -5.13
CA LEU A 207 -15.81 -8.90 -6.50
C LEU A 207 -17.14 -9.13 -7.20
N ALA A 208 -17.46 -8.26 -8.17
CA ALA A 208 -18.69 -8.32 -8.93
C ALA A 208 -18.98 -9.78 -9.27
N GLU A 209 -20.16 -10.26 -8.85
CA GLU A 209 -20.61 -11.60 -9.18
C GLU A 209 -20.46 -11.76 -10.69
N PRO A 210 -19.71 -12.77 -11.19
CA PRO A 210 -19.71 -13.02 -12.62
C PRO A 210 -21.15 -13.29 -13.03
N GLU A 211 -21.63 -12.55 -14.03
CA GLU A 211 -23.00 -12.62 -14.54
C GLU A 211 -23.45 -14.08 -14.63
N ALA A 212 -24.57 -14.38 -13.96
CA ALA A 212 -25.15 -15.70 -13.92
C ALA A 212 -25.43 -16.19 -15.34
N GLN A 213 -24.63 -17.15 -15.81
CA GLN A 213 -24.90 -17.86 -17.05
C GLN A 213 -26.17 -18.70 -16.87
N PRO A 214 -27.01 -18.82 -17.92
CA PRO A 214 -28.32 -19.47 -17.81
C PRO A 214 -28.17 -20.93 -17.35
N LEU A 215 -28.91 -21.26 -16.29
CA LEU A 215 -29.00 -22.58 -15.68
C LEU A 215 -29.48 -23.62 -16.72
N ILE A 216 -28.57 -24.48 -17.14
CA ILE A 216 -28.91 -25.76 -17.79
C ILE A 216 -29.59 -26.63 -16.70
N PRO A 217 -30.68 -27.36 -17.00
CA PRO A 217 -31.35 -28.19 -16.02
C PRO A 217 -30.44 -29.39 -15.65
N VAL A 218 -29.59 -29.21 -14.65
CA VAL A 218 -28.70 -30.27 -14.17
C VAL A 218 -29.45 -31.14 -13.16
N ARG A 219 -29.31 -32.46 -13.29
CA ARG A 219 -29.75 -33.43 -12.28
C ARG A 219 -29.21 -33.00 -10.91
N ILE A 220 -30.11 -32.85 -9.94
CA ILE A 220 -29.76 -32.47 -8.56
C ILE A 220 -28.86 -33.57 -7.98
N GLY A 221 -27.61 -33.23 -7.70
CA GLY A 221 -26.60 -34.10 -7.10
C GLY A 221 -25.87 -33.43 -5.93
N ASP A 222 -24.79 -34.05 -5.46
CA ASP A 222 -23.94 -33.49 -4.41
C ASP A 222 -23.18 -32.23 -4.86
N LEU A 223 -22.70 -31.46 -3.88
CA LEU A 223 -21.89 -30.26 -4.12
C LEU A 223 -20.52 -30.60 -4.73
N CYS A 224 -20.22 -29.97 -5.87
CA CYS A 224 -18.93 -30.09 -6.53
C CYS A 224 -17.83 -29.38 -5.73
N PRO A 225 -16.70 -30.06 -5.42
CA PRO A 225 -15.59 -29.44 -4.69
C PRO A 225 -14.84 -28.39 -5.52
N ASP A 226 -15.00 -28.40 -6.86
CA ASP A 226 -14.28 -27.51 -7.77
C ASP A 226 -15.11 -26.27 -8.14
N CYS A 227 -16.34 -26.44 -8.62
CA CYS A 227 -17.20 -25.33 -9.04
C CYS A 227 -18.33 -24.96 -8.06
N GLY A 228 -18.57 -25.74 -7.01
CA GLY A 228 -19.63 -25.49 -6.03
C GLY A 228 -21.06 -25.73 -6.53
N ALA A 229 -21.27 -26.22 -7.75
CA ALA A 229 -22.59 -26.59 -8.24
C ALA A 229 -23.07 -27.93 -7.62
N ALA A 230 -24.36 -28.02 -7.29
CA ALA A 230 -25.02 -29.24 -6.79
C ALA A 230 -25.32 -30.23 -7.94
N ALA A 231 -24.24 -30.67 -8.59
CA ALA A 231 -24.27 -31.39 -9.87
C ALA A 231 -23.34 -32.62 -9.87
N VAL A 232 -22.86 -33.07 -8.71
CA VAL A 232 -22.03 -34.27 -8.60
C VAL A 232 -22.91 -35.50 -8.45
N VAL A 233 -22.68 -36.49 -9.31
CA VAL A 233 -23.35 -37.78 -9.27
C VAL A 233 -22.29 -38.88 -9.24
N ASN A 234 -22.56 -39.93 -8.48
CA ASN A 234 -21.69 -41.10 -8.43
C ASN A 234 -22.16 -42.11 -9.49
N GLU A 235 -21.37 -42.25 -10.56
CA GLU A 235 -21.66 -43.17 -11.67
C GLU A 235 -20.40 -43.97 -12.01
N GLU A 236 -20.57 -45.27 -12.21
CA GLU A 236 -19.47 -46.19 -12.63
C GLU A 236 -18.29 -46.23 -11.65
N GLY A 237 -18.52 -45.93 -10.36
CA GLY A 237 -17.47 -45.90 -9.33
C GLY A 237 -16.67 -44.59 -9.28
N CYS A 238 -17.08 -43.57 -10.04
CA CYS A 238 -16.45 -42.25 -10.04
C CYS A 238 -17.46 -41.16 -9.67
N ARG A 239 -16.99 -40.12 -8.98
CA ARG A 239 -17.75 -38.89 -8.72
C ARG A 239 -17.60 -37.95 -9.90
N LYS A 240 -18.66 -37.73 -10.69
CA LYS A 240 -18.65 -36.87 -11.89
C LYS A 240 -19.54 -35.64 -11.68
N CYS A 241 -19.06 -34.45 -12.03
CA CYS A 241 -19.82 -33.20 -11.99
C CYS A 241 -20.31 -32.80 -13.38
N TYR A 242 -21.63 -32.71 -13.57
CA TYR A 242 -22.23 -32.31 -14.84
C TYR A 242 -22.22 -30.80 -15.11
N ALA A 243 -21.79 -29.99 -14.14
CA ALA A 243 -21.71 -28.54 -14.31
C ALA A 243 -20.34 -28.05 -14.82
N CYS A 244 -19.24 -28.63 -14.33
CA CYS A 244 -17.88 -28.21 -14.71
C CYS A 244 -16.99 -29.32 -15.30
N GLY A 245 -17.46 -30.56 -15.34
CA GLY A 245 -16.68 -31.70 -15.85
C GLY A 245 -15.69 -32.30 -14.85
N TYR A 246 -15.71 -31.90 -13.57
CA TYR A 246 -14.90 -32.51 -12.51
C TYR A 246 -15.17 -34.02 -12.40
N SER A 247 -14.11 -34.84 -12.30
CA SER A 247 -14.20 -36.29 -12.10
C SER A 247 -13.17 -36.81 -11.10
N GLU A 248 -13.61 -37.61 -10.13
CA GLU A 248 -12.76 -38.28 -9.14
C GLU A 248 -13.11 -39.78 -9.06
N CYS A 249 -12.17 -40.62 -9.49
CA CYS A 249 -12.15 -42.08 -9.33
C CYS A 249 -10.90 -42.41 -8.47
#